data_AF-A0A7U9PZ95-F1
#
_entry.id   AF-A0A7U9PZ95-F1
#
_cell.length_a   1.000
_cell.length_b   1.000
_cell.length_c   1.000
_cell.angle_alpha   90.00
_cell.angle_beta   90.00
_cell.angle_gamma   90.00
#
_symmetry.space_group_name_H-M   'P 1'
#
loop_
_entity.id
_entity.type
_entity.pdbx_description
1 polymer ?
#
loop_
_entity_poly.entity_id
_entity_poly.type
_entity_poly.pdbx_seq_one_letter_code
_entity_poly.pdbx_strand_id
1 'polypeptide(L)'
;MRRLFPLPAPPVPSGDFPHTADTPRDGNSASVASALAAEPGAIAGTATGTDAGALSGAPDSGTAGPADSTTADSADSRTAGPADFRTAAGAGSAPAGAADFADRRWGLDELADAYAYPRLDAGAGWLRANMVSSLDGAAHHEGRSQPLSSDADMRIFGVLRGLADAVVVGAETVRKEGYRPARAREAFAARRAAAGQPPAPVIAVVTASLDLDFAQPLFTEPLVPTVVVTGAGADEDRVRTARKAGAEVVFAGEGAAVDPSRVVGALAGRGLTRLLTEGGPRLLGQFAGSGALDELCLSLAPLVVAGDASRIMNAPVTTVPETFELASVLEEAGFLFTRYRRS
;
A
#
# COMPACT_ATOMS: atom_id res chain seq x y z
N MET A 1 -14.10 15.21 22.34
CA MET A 1 -15.47 14.66 22.38
C MET A 1 -15.52 13.51 21.39
N ARG A 2 -15.38 12.26 21.84
CA ARG A 2 -15.44 11.07 20.97
C ARG A 2 -16.91 10.82 20.62
N ARG A 3 -17.30 10.89 19.34
CA ARG A 3 -18.58 10.34 18.90
C ARG A 3 -18.35 8.86 18.57
N LEU A 4 -18.66 7.99 19.52
CA LEU A 4 -18.90 6.59 19.20
C LEU A 4 -20.25 6.50 18.48
N PHE A 5 -20.27 5.95 17.28
CA PHE A 5 -21.49 5.43 16.68
C PHE A 5 -21.75 4.04 17.28
N PRO A 6 -22.95 3.76 17.82
CA PRO A 6 -23.26 2.42 18.30
C PRO A 6 -23.39 1.48 17.11
N LEU A 7 -22.50 0.49 17.03
CA LEU A 7 -22.70 -0.66 16.16
C LEU A 7 -23.85 -1.51 16.76
N PRO A 8 -24.81 -2.00 15.95
CA PRO A 8 -25.81 -2.93 16.43
C PRO A 8 -25.13 -4.24 16.89
N ALA A 9 -25.59 -4.77 18.02
CA ALA A 9 -25.07 -6.00 18.59
C ALA A 9 -25.18 -7.18 17.59
N PRO A 10 -24.16 -8.04 17.48
CA PRO A 10 -24.27 -9.24 16.66
C PRO A 10 -25.33 -10.18 17.25
N PRO A 11 -26.08 -10.91 16.40
CA PRO A 11 -27.04 -11.90 16.87
C PRO A 11 -26.31 -13.01 17.63
N VAL A 12 -26.84 -13.36 18.80
CA VAL A 12 -26.36 -14.46 19.64
C VAL A 12 -26.64 -15.78 18.91
N PRO A 13 -25.63 -16.63 18.62
CA PRO A 13 -25.90 -17.96 18.09
C PRO A 13 -26.51 -18.84 19.18
N SER A 14 -27.74 -19.29 18.96
CA SER A 14 -28.34 -20.42 19.69
C SER A 14 -27.53 -21.69 19.38
N GLY A 15 -27.08 -22.37 20.44
CA GLY A 15 -26.17 -23.50 20.35
C GLY A 15 -26.75 -24.74 19.66
N ASP A 16 -25.85 -25.56 19.13
CA ASP A 16 -25.78 -27.01 19.34
C ASP A 16 -24.54 -27.56 18.65
N PHE A 17 -23.57 -28.07 19.42
CA PHE A 17 -22.46 -28.88 18.94
C PHE A 17 -22.42 -30.18 19.74
N PRO A 18 -22.56 -31.36 19.10
CA PRO A 18 -22.18 -32.61 19.72
C PRO A 18 -20.71 -32.96 19.42
N HIS A 19 -20.04 -33.47 20.46
CA HIS A 19 -18.74 -34.13 20.46
C HIS A 19 -18.79 -35.52 19.80
N THR A 20 -17.74 -35.88 19.04
CA THR A 20 -17.05 -37.20 18.96
C THR A 20 -15.76 -37.02 18.14
N ALA A 21 -14.55 -37.19 18.67
CA ALA A 21 -13.78 -38.41 19.00
C ALA A 21 -13.00 -39.05 17.81
N ASP A 22 -11.68 -39.06 18.00
CA ASP A 22 -10.62 -39.99 17.56
C ASP A 22 -10.14 -40.19 16.09
N THR A 23 -8.81 -40.06 15.97
CA THR A 23 -7.81 -40.40 14.92
C THR A 23 -7.69 -41.91 14.60
N PRO A 24 -7.13 -42.38 13.43
CA PRO A 24 -5.67 -42.34 13.15
C PRO A 24 -5.15 -42.30 11.69
N ARG A 25 -3.84 -42.00 11.63
CA ARG A 25 -2.77 -42.13 10.61
C ARG A 25 -3.01 -43.05 9.39
N ASP A 26 -2.54 -42.60 8.21
CA ASP A 26 -1.34 -43.07 7.47
C ASP A 26 -1.33 -42.57 6.01
N GLY A 27 -0.15 -42.49 5.38
CA GLY A 27 -0.05 -42.75 3.93
C GLY A 27 0.43 -41.63 3.00
N ASN A 28 1.75 -41.52 2.89
CA ASN A 28 2.57 -41.01 1.79
C ASN A 28 1.97 -41.11 0.36
N SER A 29 2.12 -40.07 -0.48
CA SER A 29 2.45 -40.21 -1.91
C SER A 29 2.86 -38.89 -2.56
N ALA A 30 3.84 -39.00 -3.46
CA ALA A 30 4.57 -37.93 -4.12
C ALA A 30 3.97 -37.56 -5.49
N SER A 31 4.59 -36.54 -6.10
CA SER A 31 4.51 -36.08 -7.50
C SER A 31 3.37 -35.08 -7.77
N VAL A 32 3.49 -34.04 -8.61
CA VAL A 32 4.33 -33.81 -9.80
C VAL A 32 4.63 -32.31 -9.92
N ALA A 33 5.83 -31.98 -10.40
CA ALA A 33 6.25 -30.65 -10.80
C ALA A 33 5.57 -30.19 -12.10
N SER A 34 5.25 -28.91 -12.23
CA SER A 34 5.17 -28.29 -13.56
C SER A 34 5.63 -26.85 -13.50
N ALA A 35 6.85 -26.65 -14.00
CA ALA A 35 7.40 -25.37 -14.40
C ALA A 35 7.22 -25.25 -15.91
N LEU A 36 6.68 -24.14 -16.39
CA LEU A 36 6.73 -23.75 -17.79
C LEU A 36 7.51 -22.43 -17.87
N ALA A 37 8.72 -22.56 -18.40
CA ALA A 37 9.59 -21.48 -18.81
C ALA A 37 9.10 -20.91 -20.15
N ALA A 38 9.22 -19.60 -20.30
CA ALA A 38 9.25 -18.94 -21.60
C ALA A 38 10.43 -17.94 -21.59
N GLU A 39 11.46 -18.29 -22.36
CA GLU A 39 12.59 -17.42 -22.70
C GLU A 39 12.18 -16.38 -23.76
N PRO A 40 12.79 -15.18 -23.78
CA PRO A 40 12.45 -14.12 -24.73
C PRO A 40 13.28 -14.18 -26.02
N GLY A 41 12.59 -14.04 -27.16
CA GLY A 41 13.20 -13.76 -28.46
C GLY A 41 13.39 -12.26 -28.69
N ALA A 42 14.63 -11.85 -28.94
CA ALA A 42 15.01 -10.51 -29.35
C ALA A 42 14.66 -10.25 -30.82
N ILE A 43 14.18 -9.04 -31.14
CA ILE A 43 14.41 -8.40 -32.44
C ILE A 43 14.51 -6.88 -32.26
N ALA A 44 15.64 -6.34 -32.72
CA ALA A 44 15.91 -4.92 -32.90
C ALA A 44 15.26 -4.43 -34.21
N GLY A 45 14.92 -3.14 -34.29
CA GLY A 45 14.49 -2.52 -35.54
C GLY A 45 14.01 -1.08 -35.39
N THR A 46 14.86 -0.16 -35.81
CA THR A 46 14.72 1.30 -35.92
C THR A 46 13.74 1.77 -37.01
N ALA A 47 13.06 2.90 -36.79
CA ALA A 47 12.49 3.83 -37.79
C ALA A 47 11.96 5.08 -37.02
N THR A 48 12.34 6.37 -37.19
CA THR A 48 12.41 7.31 -38.35
C THR A 48 11.31 7.02 -39.37
N GLY A 49 10.25 7.80 -39.61
CA GLY A 49 10.04 9.24 -39.63
C GLY A 49 9.34 9.57 -40.97
N THR A 50 8.31 10.43 -40.96
CA THR A 50 7.60 11.05 -42.14
C THR A 50 6.79 10.07 -43.04
N ASP A 51 5.67 10.38 -43.69
CA ASP A 51 5.00 11.64 -44.05
C ASP A 51 3.51 11.38 -44.39
N ALA A 52 2.80 12.48 -44.65
CA ALA A 52 1.39 12.70 -44.97
C ALA A 52 0.68 11.82 -46.04
N GLY A 53 -0.65 11.82 -45.98
CA GLY A 53 -1.53 11.38 -47.07
C GLY A 53 -3.01 11.37 -46.71
N ALA A 54 -3.69 12.51 -46.87
CA ALA A 54 -5.15 12.59 -46.90
C ALA A 54 -5.67 12.00 -48.22
N LEU A 55 -6.85 11.36 -48.23
CA LEU A 55 -7.81 11.40 -49.35
C LEU A 55 -9.18 10.85 -48.94
N SER A 56 -10.20 11.53 -49.46
CA SER A 56 -11.64 11.35 -49.26
C SER A 56 -12.23 10.32 -50.23
N GLY A 57 -13.36 9.69 -49.89
CA GLY A 57 -14.23 9.01 -50.84
C GLY A 57 -15.38 8.25 -50.17
N ALA A 58 -16.61 8.75 -50.33
CA ALA A 58 -17.87 8.16 -49.87
C ALA A 58 -18.48 7.19 -50.93
N PRO A 59 -19.79 6.85 -50.91
CA PRO A 59 -20.37 5.65 -50.30
C PRO A 59 -21.17 4.78 -51.30
N ASP A 60 -21.64 3.60 -50.88
CA ASP A 60 -22.70 2.81 -51.55
C ASP A 60 -23.09 1.62 -50.64
N SER A 61 -24.22 0.92 -50.75
CA SER A 61 -25.66 1.20 -50.91
C SER A 61 -26.32 -0.20 -50.99
N GLY A 62 -27.58 -0.33 -50.52
CA GLY A 62 -28.42 -1.53 -50.70
C GLY A 62 -28.23 -2.63 -49.63
N THR A 63 -29.25 -3.33 -49.13
CA THR A 63 -30.61 -3.60 -49.63
C THR A 63 -31.54 -4.02 -48.48
N ALA A 64 -32.84 -3.85 -48.69
CA ALA A 64 -33.92 -4.05 -47.74
C ALA A 64 -34.72 -5.35 -47.97
N GLY A 65 -35.22 -5.95 -46.87
CA GLY A 65 -36.49 -6.68 -46.72
C GLY A 65 -36.59 -8.14 -47.22
N PRO A 66 -37.62 -8.93 -46.82
CA PRO A 66 -38.84 -8.55 -46.08
C PRO A 66 -39.18 -9.44 -44.85
N ALA A 67 -40.35 -9.16 -44.25
CA ALA A 67 -40.91 -9.70 -43.01
C ALA A 67 -42.04 -10.76 -43.19
N ASP A 68 -42.33 -11.47 -42.09
CA ASP A 68 -43.61 -12.12 -41.64
C ASP A 68 -44.17 -13.34 -42.43
N SER A 69 -44.89 -14.33 -41.86
CA SER A 69 -45.49 -14.58 -40.52
C SER A 69 -46.06 -16.04 -40.42
N THR A 70 -46.46 -16.45 -39.20
CA THR A 70 -47.41 -17.56 -38.81
C THR A 70 -46.94 -19.03 -38.97
N THR A 71 -47.24 -20.03 -38.13
CA THR A 71 -48.39 -20.39 -37.26
C THR A 71 -47.98 -21.28 -36.07
N ALA A 72 -48.85 -21.31 -35.05
CA ALA A 72 -48.86 -22.12 -33.83
C ALA A 72 -48.79 -23.65 -34.02
N ASP A 73 -48.24 -24.40 -33.05
CA ASP A 73 -49.04 -25.24 -32.13
C ASP A 73 -48.20 -25.94 -31.02
N SER A 74 -48.90 -26.31 -29.94
CA SER A 74 -48.62 -27.43 -29.00
C SER A 74 -47.56 -27.30 -27.88
N ALA A 75 -48.05 -26.84 -26.71
CA ALA A 75 -47.97 -27.47 -25.37
C ALA A 75 -46.66 -28.14 -24.86
N ASP A 76 -46.09 -27.61 -23.77
CA ASP A 76 -46.03 -28.31 -22.47
C ASP A 76 -45.76 -27.32 -21.31
N SER A 77 -46.31 -27.71 -20.16
CA SER A 77 -46.53 -27.07 -18.88
C SER A 77 -45.32 -27.08 -17.93
N ARG A 78 -45.37 -26.17 -16.92
CA ARG A 78 -44.50 -25.95 -15.74
C ARG A 78 -43.55 -24.76 -15.95
N THR A 79 -43.77 -23.59 -15.34
CA THR A 79 -43.60 -23.35 -13.90
C THR A 79 -44.24 -22.01 -13.53
N ALA A 80 -45.07 -21.99 -12.48
CA ALA A 80 -45.65 -20.77 -11.91
C ALA A 80 -44.60 -20.02 -11.07
N GLY A 81 -44.33 -18.76 -11.40
CA GLY A 81 -43.66 -17.80 -10.53
C GLY A 81 -44.67 -16.76 -10.04
N PRO A 82 -44.80 -16.48 -8.73
CA PRO A 82 -45.74 -15.48 -8.26
C PRO A 82 -45.19 -14.05 -8.45
N ALA A 83 -45.95 -13.31 -9.25
CA ALA A 83 -46.31 -11.89 -9.18
C ALA A 83 -45.27 -10.84 -8.73
N ASP A 84 -45.02 -9.93 -9.68
CA ASP A 84 -44.62 -8.55 -9.49
C ASP A 84 -45.31 -7.89 -8.29
N PHE A 85 -44.51 -7.52 -7.30
CA PHE A 85 -44.85 -6.49 -6.33
C PHE A 85 -43.70 -5.49 -6.28
N ARG A 86 -43.87 -4.34 -6.95
CA ARG A 86 -43.39 -3.01 -6.52
C ARG A 86 -43.72 -1.94 -7.58
N THR A 87 -45.00 -1.62 -7.70
CA THR A 87 -45.40 -0.24 -8.02
C THR A 87 -46.49 0.17 -7.05
N ALA A 88 -46.05 0.67 -5.89
CA ALA A 88 -46.87 1.50 -5.02
C ALA A 88 -46.02 2.71 -4.65
N ALA A 89 -46.27 3.82 -5.34
CA ALA A 89 -45.75 5.12 -5.01
C ALA A 89 -46.30 5.54 -3.64
N GLY A 90 -45.47 5.40 -2.61
CA GLY A 90 -45.68 6.01 -1.31
C GLY A 90 -44.73 7.19 -1.17
N ALA A 91 -45.27 8.39 -1.07
CA ALA A 91 -44.55 9.56 -0.58
C ALA A 91 -44.15 9.31 0.89
N GLY A 92 -42.98 8.73 1.10
CA GLY A 92 -42.38 8.46 2.41
C GLY A 92 -40.96 8.98 2.39
N SER A 93 -40.66 9.88 3.33
CA SER A 93 -39.43 10.66 3.55
C SER A 93 -38.28 10.40 2.58
N ALA A 94 -37.84 11.47 1.90
CA ALA A 94 -36.51 11.52 1.30
C ALA A 94 -35.49 10.86 2.25
N PRO A 95 -34.56 10.03 1.74
CA PRO A 95 -33.51 9.49 2.59
C PRO A 95 -32.87 10.67 3.30
N ALA A 96 -32.74 10.57 4.63
CA ALA A 96 -32.07 11.58 5.45
C ALA A 96 -30.84 12.03 4.66
N GLY A 97 -30.85 13.30 4.23
CA GLY A 97 -29.86 13.82 3.30
C GLY A 97 -28.49 13.36 3.76
N ALA A 98 -27.68 12.84 2.83
CA ALA A 98 -26.29 12.51 3.08
C ALA A 98 -25.76 13.59 4.02
N ALA A 99 -25.43 13.23 5.26
CA ALA A 99 -24.92 14.20 6.22
C ALA A 99 -23.81 14.91 5.46
N ASP A 100 -23.96 16.23 5.24
CA ASP A 100 -23.00 17.00 4.46
C ASP A 100 -21.64 16.71 5.08
N PHE A 101 -20.85 15.85 4.44
CA PHE A 101 -19.44 15.74 4.72
C PHE A 101 -18.91 17.07 4.24
N ALA A 102 -18.87 18.03 5.16
CA ALA A 102 -18.41 19.36 4.89
C ALA A 102 -16.93 19.22 4.53
N ASP A 103 -16.67 19.14 3.22
CA ASP A 103 -15.34 19.01 2.67
C ASP A 103 -14.51 20.16 3.23
N ARG A 104 -13.42 19.79 3.89
CA ARG A 104 -12.54 20.75 4.56
C ARG A 104 -11.11 20.44 4.22
N ARG A 105 -10.36 21.51 3.98
CA ARG A 105 -8.92 21.42 3.77
C ARG A 105 -8.17 21.29 5.09
N TRP A 106 -7.30 20.30 5.20
CA TRP A 106 -6.45 20.13 6.40
C TRP A 106 -5.15 20.96 6.31
N GLY A 107 -4.89 21.76 7.34
CA GLY A 107 -3.64 22.51 7.50
C GLY A 107 -2.46 21.61 7.90
N LEU A 108 -1.23 22.02 7.58
CA LEU A 108 -0.04 21.20 7.87
C LEU A 108 0.16 20.93 9.37
N ASP A 109 -0.08 21.92 10.23
CA ASP A 109 0.04 21.73 11.68
C ASP A 109 -1.06 20.81 12.24
N GLU A 110 -2.30 20.98 11.78
CA GLU A 110 -3.41 20.09 12.16
C GLU A 110 -3.13 18.64 11.76
N LEU A 111 -2.63 18.43 10.53
CA LEU A 111 -2.19 17.11 10.08
C LEU A 111 -1.03 16.61 10.93
N ALA A 112 -0.05 17.45 11.25
CA ALA A 112 1.11 17.02 12.02
C ALA A 112 0.73 16.63 13.46
N ASP A 113 -0.27 17.28 14.05
CA ASP A 113 -0.83 16.91 15.36
C ASP A 113 -1.68 15.65 15.25
N ALA A 114 -2.52 15.55 14.21
CA ALA A 114 -3.32 14.37 13.95
C ALA A 114 -2.42 13.13 13.80
N TYR A 115 -1.29 13.25 13.09
CA TYR A 115 -0.34 12.17 12.83
C TYR A 115 0.85 12.13 13.81
N ALA A 116 0.78 12.78 14.97
CA ALA A 116 1.86 12.69 15.96
C ALA A 116 2.17 11.21 16.31
N TYR A 117 3.45 10.89 16.46
CA TYR A 117 3.86 9.59 16.99
C TYR A 117 3.44 9.48 18.47
N PRO A 118 3.12 8.27 18.96
CA PRO A 118 2.88 8.09 20.39
C PRO A 118 4.15 8.39 21.19
N ARG A 119 3.99 8.63 22.49
CA ARG A 119 5.13 8.66 23.40
C ARG A 119 5.73 7.26 23.46
N LEU A 120 7.03 7.17 23.18
CA LEU A 120 7.78 5.92 23.19
C LEU A 120 8.60 5.80 24.47
N ASP A 121 8.71 4.58 24.97
CA ASP A 121 9.64 4.26 26.04
C ASP A 121 11.09 4.32 25.53
N ALA A 122 12.05 4.48 26.44
CA ALA A 122 13.46 4.55 26.08
C ALA A 122 13.92 3.29 25.34
N GLY A 123 14.44 3.46 24.13
CA GLY A 123 14.91 2.36 23.27
C GLY A 123 13.81 1.66 22.46
N ALA A 124 12.54 2.03 22.61
CA ALA A 124 11.46 1.54 21.75
C ALA A 124 11.43 2.28 20.42
N GLY A 125 11.22 1.55 19.33
CA GLY A 125 10.92 2.11 18.01
C GLY A 125 9.45 1.95 17.64
N TRP A 126 8.97 2.77 16.71
CA TRP A 126 7.62 2.72 16.18
C TRP A 126 7.65 2.81 14.66
N LEU A 127 7.19 1.74 13.99
CA LEU A 127 7.11 1.66 12.54
C LEU A 127 5.70 1.98 12.05
N ARG A 128 5.59 3.15 11.41
CA ARG A 128 4.42 3.57 10.65
C ARG A 128 4.61 3.25 9.18
N ALA A 129 3.62 2.69 8.51
CA ALA A 129 3.55 2.64 7.05
C ALA A 129 2.64 3.75 6.50
N ASN A 130 2.95 4.23 5.30
CA ASN A 130 2.05 5.10 4.54
C ASN A 130 1.80 4.53 3.14
N MET A 131 0.56 4.22 2.83
CA MET A 131 0.15 3.65 1.55
C MET A 131 -1.09 4.36 1.02
N VAL A 132 -1.27 4.30 -0.30
CA VAL A 132 -2.52 4.67 -0.98
C VAL A 132 -3.08 3.43 -1.68
N SER A 133 -4.40 3.28 -1.68
CA SER A 133 -5.09 2.28 -2.48
C SER A 133 -6.36 2.84 -3.11
N SER A 134 -6.78 2.25 -4.23
CA SER A 134 -8.14 2.41 -4.76
C SER A 134 -9.18 1.72 -3.86
N LEU A 135 -10.47 1.95 -4.14
CA LEU A 135 -11.60 1.31 -3.44
C LEU A 135 -11.58 -0.22 -3.56
N ASP A 136 -11.08 -0.74 -4.69
CA ASP A 136 -10.93 -2.16 -4.96
C ASP A 136 -9.55 -2.73 -4.55
N GLY A 137 -8.73 -1.93 -3.86
CA GLY A 137 -7.51 -2.38 -3.18
C GLY A 137 -6.23 -2.40 -4.02
N ALA A 138 -6.23 -1.79 -5.22
CA ALA A 138 -5.05 -1.64 -6.04
C ALA A 138 -4.08 -0.62 -5.42
N ALA A 139 -2.80 -0.98 -5.31
CA ALA A 139 -1.74 -0.10 -4.81
C ALA A 139 -1.08 0.78 -5.89
N HIS A 140 -1.41 0.53 -7.16
CA HIS A 140 -0.89 1.28 -8.29
C HIS A 140 -1.84 1.22 -9.49
N HIS A 141 -1.67 2.18 -10.40
CA HIS A 141 -2.20 2.14 -11.76
C HIS A 141 -1.00 2.17 -12.73
N GLU A 142 -0.92 1.19 -13.63
CA GLU A 142 0.19 1.04 -14.60
C GLU A 142 1.60 1.10 -13.93
N GLY A 143 1.74 0.46 -12.77
CA GLY A 143 3.00 0.38 -12.03
C GLY A 143 3.38 1.64 -11.23
N ARG A 144 2.52 2.66 -11.16
CA ARG A 144 2.75 3.88 -10.36
C ARG A 144 1.62 4.13 -9.37
N SER A 145 1.96 4.59 -8.17
CA SER A 145 0.98 5.02 -7.16
C SER A 145 0.44 6.43 -7.40
N GLN A 146 1.21 7.31 -8.07
CA GLN A 146 0.85 8.70 -8.30
C GLN A 146 -0.57 8.93 -8.87
N PRO A 147 -1.08 8.11 -9.83
CA PRO A 147 -2.45 8.27 -10.33
C PRO A 147 -3.55 8.04 -9.28
N LEU A 148 -3.22 7.40 -8.16
CA LEU A 148 -4.14 7.17 -7.03
C LEU A 148 -4.07 8.28 -5.97
N SER A 149 -3.09 9.18 -6.06
CA SER A 149 -2.84 10.20 -5.05
C SER A 149 -3.69 11.47 -5.25
N SER A 150 -3.61 12.39 -4.30
CA SER A 150 -4.25 13.71 -4.32
C SER A 150 -3.38 14.76 -3.64
N ASP A 151 -3.76 16.03 -3.75
CA ASP A 151 -3.06 17.13 -3.06
C ASP A 151 -3.11 17.00 -1.52
N ALA A 152 -4.16 16.36 -0.99
CA ALA A 152 -4.29 16.06 0.43
C ALA A 152 -3.38 14.89 0.84
N ASP A 153 -3.34 13.82 0.03
CA ASP A 153 -2.42 12.70 0.21
C ASP A 153 -0.95 13.16 0.20
N MET A 154 -0.57 14.03 -0.76
CA MET A 154 0.79 14.57 -0.84
C MET A 154 1.15 15.50 0.33
N ARG A 155 0.19 16.23 0.89
CA ARG A 155 0.39 17.00 2.13
C ARG A 155 0.65 16.07 3.31
N ILE A 156 -0.19 15.04 3.47
CA ILE A 156 -0.05 14.03 4.53
C ILE A 156 1.30 13.32 4.39
N PHE A 157 1.65 12.85 3.19
CA PHE A 157 2.95 12.25 2.90
C PHE A 157 4.11 13.16 3.35
N GLY A 158 4.04 14.45 3.03
CA GLY A 158 5.02 15.44 3.48
C GLY A 158 5.08 15.60 5.00
N VAL A 159 3.93 15.60 5.68
CA VAL A 159 3.82 15.65 7.14
C VAL A 159 4.41 14.41 7.79
N LEU A 160 4.07 13.22 7.30
CA LEU A 160 4.58 11.95 7.84
C LEU A 160 6.10 11.90 7.78
N ARG A 161 6.70 12.31 6.66
CA ARG A 161 8.16 12.45 6.54
C ARG A 161 8.73 13.50 7.48
N GLY A 162 8.02 14.62 7.66
CA GLY A 162 8.43 15.70 8.58
C GLY A 162 8.50 15.26 10.04
N LEU A 163 7.64 14.31 10.44
CA LEU A 163 7.55 13.78 11.80
C LEU A 163 8.53 12.63 12.08
N ALA A 164 8.93 11.87 11.05
CA ALA A 164 9.79 10.70 11.20
C ALA A 164 11.26 11.07 11.52
N ASP A 165 11.94 10.22 12.29
CA ASP A 165 13.39 10.21 12.43
C ASP A 165 14.04 9.60 11.19
N ALA A 166 13.44 8.53 10.66
CA ALA A 166 13.91 7.86 9.45
C ALA A 166 12.76 7.42 8.54
N VAL A 167 13.00 7.53 7.23
CA VAL A 167 12.16 6.99 6.16
C VAL A 167 12.79 5.69 5.66
N VAL A 168 12.10 4.57 5.86
CA VAL A 168 12.56 3.21 5.55
C VAL A 168 12.03 2.78 4.19
N VAL A 169 12.94 2.47 3.26
CA VAL A 169 12.64 2.07 1.89
C VAL A 169 13.40 0.82 1.49
N GLY A 170 12.88 0.07 0.51
CA GLY A 170 13.57 -1.08 -0.06
C GLY A 170 14.57 -0.67 -1.15
N ALA A 171 15.64 -1.45 -1.31
CA ALA A 171 16.64 -1.22 -2.36
C ALA A 171 16.06 -1.19 -3.78
N GLU A 172 15.00 -1.96 -4.04
CA GLU A 172 14.34 -1.98 -5.35
C GLU A 172 13.69 -0.63 -5.66
N THR A 173 12.95 -0.05 -4.70
CA THR A 173 12.35 1.28 -4.84
C THR A 173 13.45 2.32 -5.11
N VAL A 174 14.57 2.25 -4.38
CA VAL A 174 15.71 3.15 -4.61
C VAL A 174 16.23 3.06 -6.04
N ARG A 175 16.43 1.85 -6.58
CA ARG A 175 16.93 1.65 -7.95
C ARG A 175 15.93 2.09 -9.02
N LYS A 176 14.64 1.82 -8.83
CA LYS A 176 13.60 2.08 -9.84
C LYS A 176 13.17 3.53 -9.90
N GLU A 177 13.16 4.22 -8.76
CA GLU A 177 12.52 5.54 -8.64
C GLU A 177 13.52 6.71 -8.51
N GLY A 178 14.83 6.44 -8.59
CA GLY A 178 15.84 7.49 -8.51
C GLY A 178 15.77 8.27 -7.19
N TYR A 179 15.63 7.52 -6.09
CA TYR A 179 15.35 8.07 -4.77
C TYR A 179 16.44 9.08 -4.35
N ARG A 180 16.04 10.19 -3.73
CA ARG A 180 16.95 11.28 -3.33
C ARG A 180 16.99 11.43 -1.82
N PRO A 181 18.02 12.11 -1.27
CA PRO A 181 18.03 12.43 0.14
C PRO A 181 16.79 13.22 0.54
N ALA A 182 16.37 13.04 1.79
CA ALA A 182 15.37 13.93 2.35
C ALA A 182 15.91 15.36 2.43
N ARG A 183 15.06 16.33 2.11
CA ARG A 183 15.39 17.76 2.20
C ARG A 183 14.87 18.32 3.52
N ALA A 184 15.60 19.30 4.07
CA ALA A 184 15.07 20.13 5.13
C ALA A 184 13.86 20.89 4.60
N ARG A 185 12.78 20.92 5.38
CA ARG A 185 11.53 21.61 5.04
C ARG A 185 11.25 22.63 6.13
N GLU A 186 11.22 23.90 5.75
CA GLU A 186 11.03 25.02 6.67
C GLU A 186 9.77 24.84 7.54
N ALA A 187 8.67 24.38 6.93
CA ALA A 187 7.41 24.10 7.61
C ALA A 187 7.53 23.10 8.79
N PHE A 188 8.58 22.27 8.85
CA PHE A 188 8.80 21.31 9.93
C PHE A 188 10.03 21.63 10.79
N ALA A 189 10.79 22.68 10.47
CA ALA A 189 12.07 22.97 11.13
C ALA A 189 11.92 23.17 12.64
N ALA A 190 10.95 23.99 13.07
CA ALA A 190 10.69 24.24 14.48
C ALA A 190 10.26 22.97 15.24
N ARG A 191 9.37 22.18 14.63
CA ARG A 191 8.86 20.92 15.24
C ARG A 191 9.97 19.88 15.37
N ARG A 192 10.81 19.74 14.34
CA ARG A 192 11.97 18.83 14.37
C ARG A 192 12.99 19.25 15.42
N ALA A 193 13.33 20.53 15.48
CA ALA A 193 14.23 21.06 16.50
C ALA A 193 13.70 20.84 17.93
N ALA A 194 12.42 21.12 18.17
CA ALA A 194 11.77 20.88 19.46
C ALA A 194 11.78 19.40 19.88
N ALA A 195 11.79 18.49 18.91
CA ALA A 195 11.85 17.05 19.14
C ALA A 195 13.27 16.45 19.07
N GLY A 196 14.31 17.30 19.07
CA GLY A 196 15.72 16.87 19.01
C GLY A 196 16.12 16.18 17.70
N GLN A 197 15.35 16.36 16.63
CA GLN A 197 15.58 15.72 15.34
C GLN A 197 16.56 16.52 14.49
N PRO A 198 17.32 15.86 13.60
CA PRO A 198 18.11 16.57 12.59
C PRO A 198 17.19 17.31 11.59
N PRO A 199 17.71 18.26 10.79
CA PRO A 199 16.89 19.10 9.90
C PRO A 199 16.05 18.35 8.85
N ALA A 200 16.42 17.12 8.51
CA ALA A 200 15.69 16.23 7.60
C ALA A 200 15.69 14.80 8.17
N PRO A 201 14.69 13.95 7.86
CA PRO A 201 14.72 12.55 8.26
C PRO A 201 15.85 11.80 7.55
N VAL A 202 16.42 10.81 8.24
CA VAL A 202 17.36 9.86 7.64
C VAL A 202 16.65 9.04 6.58
N ILE A 203 17.30 8.74 5.45
CA ILE A 203 16.81 7.67 4.56
C ILE A 203 17.48 6.36 4.98
N ALA A 204 16.67 5.35 5.30
CA ALA A 204 17.12 4.02 5.67
C ALA A 204 16.78 3.02 4.54
N VAL A 205 17.81 2.55 3.82
CA VAL A 205 17.66 1.64 2.69
C VAL A 205 17.86 0.19 3.16
N VAL A 206 16.79 -0.60 3.11
CA VAL A 206 16.82 -2.04 3.42
C VAL A 206 17.31 -2.83 2.22
N THR A 207 18.42 -3.56 2.38
CA THR A 207 19.04 -4.33 1.29
C THR A 207 19.80 -5.55 1.82
N ALA A 208 19.58 -6.71 1.21
CA ALA A 208 20.39 -7.91 1.49
C ALA A 208 21.71 -7.91 0.70
N SER A 209 21.68 -7.49 -0.56
CA SER A 209 22.84 -7.60 -1.46
C SER A 209 23.77 -6.38 -1.42
N LEU A 210 23.33 -5.24 -0.88
CA LEU A 210 23.98 -3.94 -1.04
C LEU A 210 24.23 -3.55 -2.51
N ASP A 211 23.49 -4.15 -3.44
CA ASP A 211 23.57 -3.82 -4.87
C ASP A 211 22.86 -2.48 -5.15
N LEU A 212 23.61 -1.41 -4.87
CA LEU A 212 23.20 -0.02 -4.92
C LEU A 212 24.32 0.78 -5.60
N ASP A 213 23.93 1.76 -6.42
CA ASP A 213 24.87 2.70 -6.99
C ASP A 213 25.16 3.81 -5.97
N PHE A 214 26.29 3.67 -5.27
CA PHE A 214 26.73 4.61 -4.25
C PHE A 214 27.22 5.96 -4.80
N ALA A 215 27.26 6.15 -6.12
CA ALA A 215 27.53 7.45 -6.73
C ALA A 215 26.27 8.34 -6.84
N GLN A 216 25.08 7.78 -6.59
CA GLN A 216 23.82 8.53 -6.68
C GLN A 216 23.71 9.62 -5.59
N PRO A 217 22.96 10.72 -5.86
CA PRO A 217 22.73 11.80 -4.90
C PRO A 217 22.22 11.34 -3.53
N LEU A 218 21.53 10.20 -3.46
CA LEU A 218 21.09 9.59 -2.20
C LEU A 218 22.24 9.41 -1.19
N PHE A 219 23.45 9.11 -1.69
CA PHE A 219 24.62 8.83 -0.86
C PHE A 219 25.61 10.00 -0.85
N THR A 220 25.67 10.78 -1.94
CA THR A 220 26.69 11.83 -2.11
C THR A 220 26.24 13.23 -1.66
N GLU A 221 24.93 13.50 -1.62
CA GLU A 221 24.37 14.82 -1.29
C GLU A 221 23.41 14.86 -0.07
N PRO A 222 23.45 13.92 0.90
CA PRO A 222 22.49 13.97 2.00
C PRO A 222 22.85 15.01 3.07
N LEU A 223 21.84 15.69 3.62
CA LEU A 223 22.01 16.55 4.80
C LEU A 223 22.31 15.76 6.07
N VAL A 224 21.85 14.51 6.12
CA VAL A 224 22.07 13.55 7.20
C VAL A 224 22.44 12.22 6.54
N PRO A 225 23.54 11.55 6.92
CA PRO A 225 24.00 10.34 6.25
C PRO A 225 22.89 9.31 6.02
N THR A 226 22.82 8.77 4.80
CA THR A 226 21.92 7.67 4.48
C THR A 226 22.35 6.43 5.25
N VAL A 227 21.38 5.72 5.84
CA VAL A 227 21.58 4.46 6.53
C VAL A 227 21.28 3.32 5.56
N VAL A 228 22.19 2.36 5.46
CA VAL A 228 21.99 1.08 4.78
C VAL A 228 21.76 0.02 5.84
N VAL A 229 20.58 -0.61 5.80
CA VAL A 229 20.20 -1.70 6.69
C VAL A 229 20.41 -3.03 5.96
N THR A 230 21.28 -3.89 6.50
CA THR A 230 21.64 -5.17 5.89
C THR A 230 21.81 -6.27 6.94
N GLY A 231 22.08 -7.51 6.52
CA GLY A 231 22.38 -8.62 7.44
C GLY A 231 23.84 -8.63 7.89
N ALA A 232 24.14 -9.15 9.08
CA ALA A 232 25.50 -9.19 9.63
C ALA A 232 26.47 -10.06 8.79
N GLY A 233 25.94 -11.05 8.07
CA GLY A 233 26.69 -11.88 7.12
C GLY A 233 26.74 -11.32 5.70
N ALA A 234 26.46 -10.03 5.50
CA ALA A 234 26.59 -9.39 4.20
C ALA A 234 28.05 -9.33 3.73
N ASP A 235 28.25 -9.25 2.40
CA ASP A 235 29.56 -9.14 1.79
C ASP A 235 30.37 -7.95 2.35
N GLU A 236 31.52 -8.24 2.96
CA GLU A 236 32.33 -7.25 3.66
C GLU A 236 32.88 -6.15 2.74
N ASP A 237 33.20 -6.49 1.48
CA ASP A 237 33.73 -5.53 0.51
C ASP A 237 32.63 -4.56 0.05
N ARG A 238 31.39 -5.04 -0.10
CA ARG A 238 30.22 -4.19 -0.36
C ARG A 238 29.89 -3.30 0.83
N VAL A 239 29.98 -3.82 2.06
CA VAL A 239 29.82 -3.01 3.29
C VAL A 239 30.90 -1.92 3.36
N ARG A 240 32.15 -2.26 3.05
CA ARG A 240 33.26 -1.29 3.01
C ARG A 240 33.03 -0.22 1.93
N THR A 241 32.50 -0.62 0.78
CA THR A 241 32.14 0.30 -0.32
C THR A 241 31.06 1.27 0.10
N ALA A 242 29.98 0.79 0.73
CA ALA A 242 28.91 1.62 1.26
C ALA A 242 29.43 2.67 2.26
N ARG A 243 30.26 2.23 3.21
CA ARG A 243 30.88 3.13 4.21
C ARG A 243 31.80 4.16 3.57
N LYS A 244 32.60 3.76 2.58
CA LYS A 244 33.49 4.67 1.84
C LYS A 244 32.70 5.75 1.08
N ALA A 245 31.48 5.45 0.66
CA ALA A 245 30.58 6.40 0.03
C ALA A 245 29.85 7.32 1.02
N GLY A 246 30.12 7.22 2.33
CA GLY A 246 29.50 8.05 3.36
C GLY A 246 28.19 7.49 3.93
N ALA A 247 27.77 6.28 3.52
CA ALA A 247 26.62 5.62 4.12
C ALA A 247 26.97 5.03 5.49
N GLU A 248 26.06 5.15 6.44
CA GLU A 248 26.13 4.38 7.68
C GLU A 248 25.57 2.98 7.44
N VAL A 249 26.18 1.94 7.99
CA VAL A 249 25.69 0.56 7.84
C VAL A 249 25.21 0.04 9.18
N VAL A 250 23.94 -0.38 9.21
CA VAL A 250 23.27 -0.98 10.37
C VAL A 250 22.94 -2.43 10.04
N PHE A 251 23.23 -3.33 10.98
CA PHE A 251 22.95 -4.75 10.82
C PHE A 251 21.64 -5.12 11.54
N ALA A 252 20.73 -5.75 10.80
CA ALA A 252 19.44 -6.23 11.29
C ALA A 252 19.19 -7.64 10.76
N GLY A 253 19.87 -8.63 11.31
CA GLY A 253 19.83 -10.04 10.88
C GLY A 253 21.19 -10.69 11.09
N GLU A 254 21.22 -12.00 11.40
CA GLU A 254 22.47 -12.72 11.67
C GLU A 254 23.17 -13.20 10.38
N GLY A 255 22.41 -13.48 9.33
CA GLY A 255 22.92 -13.93 8.04
C GLY A 255 23.14 -12.77 7.04
N ALA A 256 23.25 -13.10 5.75
CA ALA A 256 23.33 -12.08 4.69
C ALA A 256 22.01 -11.34 4.46
N ALA A 257 20.88 -11.98 4.77
CA ALA A 257 19.56 -11.37 4.64
C ALA A 257 19.22 -10.49 5.84
N VAL A 258 18.39 -9.47 5.59
CA VAL A 258 17.76 -8.66 6.64
C VAL A 258 16.63 -9.47 7.27
N ASP A 259 16.57 -9.47 8.60
CA ASP A 259 15.44 -9.92 9.41
C ASP A 259 14.54 -8.70 9.69
N PRO A 260 13.33 -8.62 9.07
CA PRO A 260 12.42 -7.49 9.22
C PRO A 260 12.04 -7.21 10.68
N SER A 261 11.97 -8.24 11.54
CA SER A 261 11.61 -8.09 12.95
C SER A 261 12.64 -7.30 13.76
N ARG A 262 13.90 -7.24 13.27
CA ARG A 262 15.02 -6.59 13.96
C ARG A 262 15.28 -5.17 13.49
N VAL A 263 14.73 -4.78 12.34
CA VAL A 263 15.02 -3.46 11.72
C VAL A 263 14.62 -2.32 12.66
N VAL A 264 13.43 -2.40 13.25
CA VAL A 264 12.90 -1.36 14.15
C VAL A 264 13.82 -1.17 15.36
N GLY A 265 14.17 -2.27 16.04
CA GLY A 265 15.07 -2.24 17.20
C GLY A 265 16.48 -1.77 16.84
N ALA A 266 17.02 -2.21 15.70
CA ALA A 266 18.36 -1.80 15.25
C ALA A 266 18.45 -0.30 14.95
N LEU A 267 17.42 0.29 14.34
CA LEU A 267 17.33 1.73 14.11
C LEU A 267 17.07 2.51 15.41
N ALA A 268 16.20 1.99 16.29
CA ALA A 268 15.94 2.60 17.60
C ALA A 268 17.21 2.65 18.47
N GLY A 269 18.06 1.63 18.42
CA GLY A 269 19.38 1.61 19.08
C GLY A 269 20.34 2.69 18.58
N ARG A 270 20.06 3.33 17.45
CA ARG A 270 20.77 4.49 16.89
C ARG A 270 20.08 5.82 17.20
N GLY A 271 19.03 5.81 18.02
CA GLY A 271 18.20 6.99 18.32
C GLY A 271 17.12 7.28 17.27
N LEU A 272 16.97 6.44 16.24
CA LEU A 272 15.94 6.59 15.21
C LEU A 272 14.70 5.81 15.66
N THR A 273 13.83 6.46 16.43
CA THR A 273 12.71 5.80 17.11
C THR A 273 11.38 5.95 16.36
N ARG A 274 11.21 7.03 15.60
CA ARG A 274 10.01 7.30 14.79
C ARG A 274 10.28 6.93 13.34
N LEU A 275 9.80 5.77 12.91
CA LEU A 275 10.08 5.23 11.59
C LEU A 275 8.85 5.38 10.70
N LEU A 276 9.06 5.80 9.45
CA LEU A 276 8.05 5.80 8.39
C LEU A 276 8.54 4.85 7.30
N THR A 277 7.83 3.77 7.00
CA THR A 277 8.11 2.99 5.80
C THR A 277 7.28 3.47 4.62
N GLU A 278 7.97 3.77 3.54
CA GLU A 278 7.44 3.99 2.19
C GLU A 278 7.84 2.82 1.27
N GLY A 279 8.19 1.67 1.88
CA GLY A 279 8.60 0.48 1.16
C GLY A 279 7.46 -0.06 0.31
N GLY A 280 7.78 -0.50 -0.92
CA GLY A 280 6.80 -1.16 -1.77
C GLY A 280 6.18 -2.42 -1.13
N PRO A 281 5.15 -3.00 -1.77
CA PRO A 281 4.30 -4.04 -1.15
C PRO A 281 5.05 -5.22 -0.53
N ARG A 282 6.20 -5.61 -1.09
CA ARG A 282 7.04 -6.69 -0.57
C ARG A 282 7.66 -6.37 0.78
N LEU A 283 8.27 -5.19 0.92
CA LEU A 283 8.91 -4.79 2.17
C LEU A 283 7.87 -4.55 3.27
N LEU A 284 6.75 -3.91 2.92
CA LEU A 284 5.67 -3.71 3.88
C LEU A 284 5.06 -5.04 4.33
N GLY A 285 4.84 -5.98 3.39
CA GLY A 285 4.36 -7.32 3.72
C GLY A 285 5.33 -8.09 4.62
N GLN A 286 6.64 -7.91 4.45
CA GLN A 286 7.66 -8.50 5.33
C GLN A 286 7.60 -7.94 6.75
N PHE A 287 7.43 -6.62 6.91
CA PHE A 287 7.26 -6.01 8.24
C PHE A 287 5.97 -6.44 8.92
N ALA A 288 4.86 -6.51 8.17
CA ALA A 288 3.59 -7.00 8.70
C ALA A 288 3.70 -8.48 9.10
N GLY A 289 4.25 -9.33 8.23
CA GLY A 289 4.40 -10.76 8.50
C GLY A 289 5.38 -11.10 9.63
N SER A 290 6.29 -10.18 9.98
CA SER A 290 7.18 -10.33 11.14
C SER A 290 6.63 -9.68 12.42
N GLY A 291 5.43 -9.09 12.37
CA GLY A 291 4.85 -8.34 13.49
C GLY A 291 5.62 -7.07 13.86
N ALA A 292 6.35 -6.47 12.92
CA ALA A 292 7.12 -5.24 13.14
C ALA A 292 6.35 -3.96 12.80
N LEU A 293 5.17 -4.07 12.18
CA LEU A 293 4.34 -2.93 11.79
C LEU A 293 3.43 -2.49 12.94
N ASP A 294 3.63 -1.28 13.46
CA ASP A 294 2.83 -0.74 14.58
C ASP A 294 1.61 0.06 14.11
N GLU A 295 1.73 0.75 12.97
CA GLU A 295 0.71 1.67 12.49
C GLU A 295 0.64 1.69 10.95
N LEU A 296 -0.58 1.66 10.40
CA LEU A 296 -0.85 1.80 8.97
C LEU A 296 -1.65 3.07 8.71
N CYS A 297 -1.02 4.04 8.05
CA CYS A 297 -1.71 5.17 7.43
C CYS A 297 -2.09 4.76 6.00
N LEU A 298 -3.38 4.62 5.74
CA LEU A 298 -3.90 4.22 4.43
C LEU A 298 -4.81 5.31 3.88
N SER A 299 -4.37 5.91 2.78
CA SER A 299 -5.17 6.77 1.93
C SER A 299 -6.04 5.92 1.00
N LEU A 300 -7.36 6.00 1.16
CA LEU A 300 -8.32 5.34 0.28
C LEU A 300 -8.80 6.35 -0.76
N ALA A 301 -8.36 6.16 -2.00
CA ALA A 301 -8.75 6.96 -3.13
C ALA A 301 -10.18 6.59 -3.57
N PRO A 302 -11.06 7.55 -3.89
CA PRO A 302 -12.41 7.30 -4.41
C PRO A 302 -12.37 6.90 -5.90
N LEU A 303 -11.49 5.94 -6.23
CA LEU A 303 -11.21 5.44 -7.57
C LEU A 303 -11.35 3.92 -7.58
N VAL A 304 -11.66 3.36 -8.75
CA VAL A 304 -11.61 1.92 -9.03
C VAL A 304 -10.60 1.71 -10.15
N VAL A 305 -9.67 0.76 -9.96
CA VAL A 305 -8.58 0.50 -10.93
C VAL A 305 -8.84 -0.79 -11.72
N ALA A 306 -9.32 -1.83 -11.04
CA ALA A 306 -9.45 -3.20 -11.52
C ALA A 306 -8.10 -3.80 -12.00
N GLY A 307 -8.16 -4.99 -12.62
CA GLY A 307 -6.99 -5.64 -13.21
C GLY A 307 -6.13 -6.41 -12.21
N ASP A 308 -4.84 -6.49 -12.49
CA ASP A 308 -3.84 -7.31 -11.79
C ASP A 308 -2.96 -6.50 -10.83
N ALA A 309 -3.34 -5.25 -10.55
CA ALA A 309 -2.61 -4.39 -9.64
C ALA A 309 -2.44 -5.05 -8.27
N SER A 310 -1.20 -5.05 -7.77
CA SER A 310 -0.91 -5.67 -6.48
C SER A 310 -1.59 -4.94 -5.31
N ARG A 311 -1.85 -5.67 -4.23
CA ARG A 311 -2.28 -5.09 -2.94
C ARG A 311 -1.16 -4.26 -2.33
N ILE A 312 -1.50 -3.40 -1.37
CA ILE A 312 -0.53 -2.59 -0.60
C ILE A 312 0.50 -3.44 0.16
N MET A 313 0.20 -4.71 0.42
CA MET A 313 1.12 -5.69 1.03
C MET A 313 1.15 -6.97 0.20
N ASN A 314 2.37 -7.46 -0.08
CA ASN A 314 2.59 -8.68 -0.83
C ASN A 314 3.69 -9.53 -0.15
N ALA A 315 3.27 -10.48 0.66
CA ALA A 315 4.11 -11.45 1.35
C ALA A 315 3.35 -12.77 1.49
N PRO A 316 4.03 -13.89 1.86
CA PRO A 316 3.35 -15.12 2.20
C PRO A 316 2.22 -14.88 3.21
N VAL A 317 1.13 -15.63 3.08
CA VAL A 317 -0.03 -15.51 3.97
C VAL A 317 0.38 -15.76 5.42
N THR A 318 -0.08 -14.90 6.33
CA THR A 318 0.10 -15.11 7.76
C THR A 318 -0.85 -16.21 8.24
N THR A 319 -0.42 -17.03 9.20
CA THR A 319 -1.27 -18.09 9.77
C THR A 319 -2.46 -17.54 10.53
N VAL A 320 -2.29 -16.38 11.19
CA VAL A 320 -3.34 -15.64 11.89
C VAL A 320 -3.34 -14.20 11.35
N PRO A 321 -4.48 -13.67 10.91
CA PRO A 321 -4.60 -12.25 10.58
C PRO A 321 -4.34 -11.37 11.80
N GLU A 322 -3.53 -10.34 11.64
CA GLU A 322 -3.34 -9.35 12.71
C GLU A 322 -4.54 -8.40 12.79
N THR A 323 -4.90 -8.03 14.02
CA THR A 323 -5.97 -7.06 14.27
C THR A 323 -5.38 -5.66 14.41
N PHE A 324 -6.03 -4.71 13.77
CA PHE A 324 -5.72 -3.30 13.90
C PHE A 324 -6.96 -2.52 14.30
N GLU A 325 -6.78 -1.56 15.20
CA GLU A 325 -7.81 -0.64 15.65
C GLU A 325 -7.76 0.67 14.88
N LEU A 326 -8.94 1.18 14.51
CA LEU A 326 -9.05 2.48 13.88
C LEU A 326 -8.71 3.59 14.89
N ALA A 327 -7.61 4.31 14.64
CA ALA A 327 -7.18 5.43 15.46
C ALA A 327 -7.79 6.76 15.01
N SER A 328 -7.91 6.98 13.69
CA SER A 328 -8.54 8.19 13.14
C SER A 328 -8.91 8.02 11.67
N VAL A 329 -9.87 8.83 11.21
CA VAL A 329 -10.21 9.04 9.79
C VAL A 329 -10.25 10.53 9.55
N LEU A 330 -9.52 11.01 8.56
CA LEU A 330 -9.68 12.35 7.99
C LEU A 330 -10.31 12.21 6.61
N GLU A 331 -11.03 13.23 6.18
CA GLU A 331 -11.67 13.27 4.86
C GLU A 331 -11.35 14.61 4.19
N GLU A 332 -11.03 14.57 2.90
CA GLU A 332 -10.91 15.74 2.04
C GLU A 332 -11.20 15.32 0.58
N ALA A 333 -12.12 16.00 -0.09
CA ALA A 333 -12.53 15.75 -1.47
C ALA A 333 -12.88 14.27 -1.78
N GLY A 334 -13.52 13.58 -0.83
CA GLY A 334 -13.93 12.17 -0.95
C GLY A 334 -12.80 11.15 -0.72
N PHE A 335 -11.56 11.58 -0.50
CA PHE A 335 -10.49 10.70 -0.04
C PHE A 335 -10.64 10.44 1.45
N LEU A 336 -10.47 9.18 1.87
CA LEU A 336 -10.39 8.83 3.28
C LEU A 336 -8.93 8.59 3.67
N PHE A 337 -8.44 9.37 4.63
CA PHE A 337 -7.10 9.21 5.20
C PHE A 337 -7.24 8.50 6.54
N THR A 338 -7.13 7.18 6.49
CA THR A 338 -7.31 6.32 7.65
C THR A 338 -5.99 6.09 8.35
N ARG A 339 -6.05 5.93 9.67
CA ARG A 339 -4.91 5.49 10.47
C ARG A 339 -5.34 4.38 11.39
N TYR A 340 -4.66 3.26 11.28
CA TYR A 340 -4.89 2.04 12.04
C TYR A 340 -3.67 1.72 12.89
N ARG A 341 -3.88 1.26 14.13
CA ARG A 341 -2.81 0.87 15.05
C ARG A 341 -2.98 -0.59 15.42
N ARG A 342 -1.88 -1.32 15.51
CA ARG A 342 -1.91 -2.71 15.94
C ARG A 342 -2.46 -2.81 17.37
N SER A 343 -3.36 -3.78 17.60
CA SER A 343 -4.02 -4.04 18.90
C SER A 343 -3.28 -5.09 19.73
#